data_AF-A0AA41S254-F1
#
_entry.id   AF-A0AA41S254-F1
#
_cell.length_a   1.000
_cell.length_b   1.000
_cell.length_c   1.000
_cell.angle_alpha   90.00
_cell.angle_beta   90.00
_cell.angle_gamma   90.00
#
_symmetry.space_group_name_H-M   'P 1'
#
loop_
_entity.id
_entity.type
_entity.pdbx_description
1 polymer ?
#
loop_
_entity_poly.entity_id
_entity_poly.type
_entity_poly.pdbx_seq_one_letter_code
_entity_poly.pdbx_strand_id
1 'polypeptide(L)'
;MAILCNEVVKISALLLRPSCCPPLNPSQNLDSTKIKPGDISVIYVVELHKRIGKFDPKKAMELGVERGTKFRDLQLGQAVRSDRNIMVYPKDVLGPSVAGPIVFLVDCPTLSHLHQLVSLQSLNSYFDGVKIVSCVIHLSPSSVTLTAEYQTWMRKFGGAQHIMAGHEKENMEIPILTTATKMAARLNYLCPNFFPSCGFLARPDSYNGEQDIITSNMVSDPGPSKSVAAENLLKFHLRPRSLFGLDNSTVPKLLSHAKVIDDLRLEIPEIAESAIEVSNLWNKSESNLPSCMENITREEMEIVFLGTGSSQPSKHRNVSSILINLFSKGSLLIDCGEGTLGQLRRRYWYLTNGFSTLYYSFIFVDVFIL
;
A
#
# COMPACT_ATOMS: atom_id res chain seq x y z
N MET A 1 4.85 10.15 -23.98
CA MET A 1 5.49 8.99 -23.32
C MET A 1 6.85 9.44 -22.85
N ALA A 2 7.11 9.41 -21.55
CA ALA A 2 8.45 9.67 -21.00
C ALA A 2 9.13 8.32 -20.73
N ILE A 3 10.43 8.20 -21.02
CA ILE A 3 11.17 6.95 -20.89
C ILE A 3 12.41 7.22 -20.02
N LEU A 4 12.54 6.48 -18.93
CA LEU A 4 13.75 6.40 -18.12
C LEU A 4 14.37 5.02 -18.35
N CYS A 5 15.55 4.98 -18.97
CA CYS A 5 16.32 3.75 -19.16
C CYS A 5 17.58 3.83 -18.30
N ASN A 6 17.80 2.80 -17.48
CA ASN A 6 19.10 2.54 -16.87
C ASN A 6 19.53 1.10 -17.22
N GLU A 7 20.73 0.67 -16.84
CA GLU A 7 21.30 -0.63 -17.21
C GLU A 7 20.43 -1.84 -16.80
N VAL A 8 19.57 -1.68 -15.78
CA VAL A 8 18.80 -2.78 -15.18
C VAL A 8 17.34 -2.81 -15.65
N VAL A 9 16.71 -1.65 -15.81
CA VAL A 9 15.26 -1.52 -16.06
C VAL A 9 14.97 -0.37 -17.03
N LYS A 10 13.96 -0.57 -17.88
CA LYS A 10 13.32 0.48 -18.67
C LYS A 10 11.96 0.81 -18.05
N ILE A 11 11.77 2.06 -17.63
CA ILE A 11 10.49 2.57 -17.11
C ILE A 11 9.90 3.52 -18.15
N SER A 12 8.65 3.26 -18.55
CA SER A 12 7.90 4.12 -19.45
C SER A 12 6.68 4.70 -18.74
N ALA A 13 6.42 5.99 -18.89
CA ALA A 13 5.24 6.65 -18.36
C ALA A 13 4.27 7.01 -19.49
N LEU A 14 3.02 6.56 -19.37
CA LEU A 14 1.91 6.88 -20.25
C LEU A 14 0.95 7.80 -19.49
N LEU A 15 0.64 8.95 -20.08
CA LEU A 15 -0.26 9.93 -19.46
C LEU A 15 -1.70 9.56 -19.77
N LEU A 16 -2.52 9.54 -18.72
CA LEU A 16 -3.94 9.30 -18.77
C LEU A 16 -4.66 10.61 -18.38
N ARG A 17 -5.25 11.26 -19.38
CA ARG A 17 -6.11 12.44 -19.27
C ARG A 17 -7.58 12.02 -19.24
N PRO A 18 -8.40 12.63 -18.38
CA PRO A 18 -9.81 12.35 -18.33
C PRO A 18 -10.46 12.80 -19.64
N SER A 19 -11.28 11.91 -20.20
CA SER A 19 -12.13 12.25 -21.34
C SER A 19 -13.12 13.34 -20.89
N CYS A 20 -13.14 14.48 -21.57
CA CYS A 20 -14.15 15.50 -21.31
C CYS A 20 -15.50 14.95 -21.79
N CYS A 21 -16.48 14.81 -20.89
CA CYS A 21 -17.85 14.55 -21.32
C CYS A 21 -18.30 15.71 -22.22
N PRO A 22 -18.96 15.47 -23.37
CA PRO A 22 -19.63 16.54 -24.07
C PRO A 22 -20.70 17.14 -23.15
N PRO A 23 -20.85 18.48 -23.11
CA PRO A 23 -21.87 19.10 -22.26
C PRO A 23 -23.26 18.64 -22.69
N LEU A 24 -24.10 18.29 -21.72
CA LEU A 24 -25.51 17.95 -21.93
C LEU A 24 -26.34 19.12 -22.51
N ASN A 25 -25.79 20.34 -22.53
CA ASN A 25 -26.46 21.55 -23.03
C ASN A 25 -25.58 22.30 -24.05
N PRO A 26 -26.04 22.50 -25.31
CA PRO A 26 -25.29 23.19 -26.36
C PRO A 26 -25.23 24.72 -26.21
N SER A 27 -25.75 25.29 -25.13
CA SER A 27 -25.82 26.74 -24.89
C SER A 27 -24.82 27.27 -23.85
N GLN A 28 -23.93 26.43 -23.31
CA GLN A 28 -22.84 26.90 -22.46
C GLN A 28 -21.61 27.22 -23.32
N ASN A 29 -21.18 28.49 -23.25
CA ASN A 29 -20.05 29.05 -23.95
C ASN A 29 -18.80 28.15 -23.88
N LEU A 30 -18.14 28.05 -25.03
CA LEU A 30 -16.95 27.27 -25.32
C LEU A 30 -15.71 27.84 -24.61
N ASP A 31 -15.69 27.84 -23.28
CA ASP A 31 -14.45 27.98 -22.51
C ASP A 31 -13.97 26.57 -22.17
N SER A 32 -13.03 26.11 -23.00
CA SER A 32 -12.28 24.87 -22.86
C SER A 32 -12.12 24.43 -21.40
N THR A 33 -12.63 23.24 -21.07
CA THR A 33 -12.37 22.52 -19.82
C THR A 33 -10.85 22.38 -19.62
N LYS A 34 -10.24 23.36 -18.98
CA LYS A 34 -8.81 23.39 -18.68
C LYS A 34 -8.53 22.26 -17.70
N ILE A 35 -8.06 21.13 -18.23
CA ILE A 35 -7.59 19.99 -17.44
C ILE A 35 -6.53 20.53 -16.47
N LYS A 36 -6.79 20.42 -15.16
CA LYS A 36 -5.81 20.83 -14.16
C LYS A 36 -4.69 19.78 -14.11
N PRO A 37 -3.44 20.14 -13.78
CA PRO A 37 -2.38 19.15 -13.64
C PRO A 37 -2.71 17.98 -12.69
N GLY A 38 -3.51 18.25 -11.65
CA GLY A 38 -4.00 17.22 -10.71
C GLY A 38 -5.06 16.27 -11.28
N ASP A 39 -5.60 16.56 -12.45
CA ASP A 39 -6.56 15.68 -13.13
C ASP A 39 -5.86 14.67 -14.05
N ILE A 40 -4.54 14.74 -14.21
CA ILE A 40 -3.77 13.81 -15.05
C ILE A 40 -3.31 12.64 -14.19
N SER A 41 -3.65 11.43 -14.61
CA SER A 41 -3.12 10.20 -14.05
C SER A 41 -2.01 9.61 -14.93
N VAL A 42 -1.20 8.71 -14.37
CA VAL A 42 -0.03 8.14 -15.05
C VAL A 42 -0.01 6.63 -14.89
N ILE A 43 0.23 5.94 -16.00
CA ILE A 43 0.48 4.50 -16.02
C ILE A 43 1.99 4.32 -16.20
N TYR A 44 2.61 3.56 -15.31
CA TYR A 44 4.00 3.18 -15.43
C TYR A 44 4.13 1.76 -15.95
N VAL A 45 5.00 1.58 -16.94
CA VAL A 45 5.37 0.28 -17.50
C VAL A 45 6.83 0.03 -17.18
N VAL A 46 7.10 -1.00 -16.39
CA VAL A 46 8.42 -1.38 -15.91
C VAL A 46 8.86 -2.64 -16.65
N GLU A 47 9.78 -2.50 -17.59
CA GLU A 47 10.33 -3.60 -18.39
C GLU A 47 11.74 -3.95 -17.91
N LEU A 48 11.93 -5.18 -17.41
CA LEU A 48 13.28 -5.67 -17.11
C LEU A 48 13.99 -6.05 -18.41
N HIS A 49 15.29 -5.79 -18.49
CA HIS A 49 16.07 -6.20 -19.65
C HIS A 49 16.08 -7.72 -19.82
N LYS A 50 16.06 -8.17 -21.09
CA LYS A 50 16.24 -9.58 -21.45
C LYS A 50 17.57 -10.08 -20.88
N ARG A 51 17.59 -11.30 -20.33
CA ARG A 51 18.85 -11.94 -19.95
C ARG A 51 19.36 -12.76 -21.12
N ILE A 52 20.62 -12.50 -21.45
CA ILE A 52 21.37 -13.33 -22.39
C ILE A 52 21.43 -14.74 -21.81
N GLY A 53 21.28 -15.76 -22.67
CA GLY A 53 21.32 -17.15 -22.26
C GLY A 53 22.67 -17.53 -21.65
N LYS A 54 22.68 -18.62 -20.89
CA LYS A 54 23.92 -19.12 -20.27
C LYS A 54 24.91 -19.48 -21.38
N PHE A 55 26.15 -19.01 -21.24
CA PHE A 55 27.25 -19.39 -22.12
C PHE A 55 27.67 -20.83 -21.85
N ASP A 56 27.91 -21.58 -22.92
CA ASP A 56 28.39 -22.95 -22.90
C ASP A 56 29.88 -22.99 -23.32
N PRO A 57 30.81 -23.05 -22.34
CA PRO A 57 32.23 -23.12 -22.63
C PRO A 57 32.62 -24.36 -23.44
N LYS A 58 31.90 -25.47 -23.29
CA LYS A 58 32.24 -26.73 -23.97
C LYS A 58 32.01 -26.60 -25.47
N LYS A 59 30.83 -26.10 -25.86
CA LYS A 59 30.52 -25.80 -27.27
C LYS A 59 31.50 -24.79 -27.88
N ALA A 60 31.88 -23.75 -27.13
CA ALA A 60 32.83 -22.77 -27.62
C ALA A 60 34.22 -23.39 -27.90
N MET A 61 34.71 -24.26 -26.99
CA MET A 61 35.97 -24.98 -27.19
C MET A 61 35.89 -26.00 -28.34
N GLU A 62 34.77 -26.69 -28.50
CA GLU A 62 34.52 -27.63 -29.61
C GLU A 62 34.63 -26.93 -30.98
N LEU A 63 34.14 -25.68 -31.06
CA LEU A 63 34.25 -24.80 -32.25
C LEU A 63 35.64 -24.16 -32.42
N GLY A 64 36.60 -24.49 -31.54
CA GLY A 64 37.99 -24.03 -31.62
C GLY A 64 38.21 -22.61 -31.08
N VAL A 65 37.35 -22.13 -30.17
CA VAL A 65 37.54 -20.85 -29.49
C VAL A 65 38.32 -21.08 -28.19
N GLU A 66 39.50 -20.48 -28.09
CA GLU A 66 40.29 -20.52 -26.84
C GLU A 66 39.64 -19.74 -25.70
N ARG A 67 39.88 -20.21 -24.47
CA ARG A 67 39.42 -19.54 -23.26
C ARG A 67 40.16 -18.20 -23.10
N GLY A 68 39.41 -17.13 -22.85
CA GLY A 68 40.00 -15.80 -22.61
C GLY A 68 39.09 -14.68 -23.12
N THR A 69 39.70 -13.67 -23.75
CA THR A 69 39.01 -12.50 -24.32
C THR A 69 37.91 -12.89 -25.30
N LYS A 70 38.16 -13.88 -26.16
CA LYS A 70 37.19 -14.39 -27.14
C LYS A 70 35.88 -14.87 -26.51
N PHE A 71 35.91 -15.43 -25.30
CA PHE A 71 34.69 -15.82 -24.58
C PHE A 71 33.89 -14.60 -24.10
N ARG A 72 34.58 -13.58 -23.59
CA ARG A 72 33.95 -12.32 -23.18
C ARG A 72 33.29 -11.62 -24.36
N ASP A 73 33.97 -11.58 -25.50
CA ASP A 73 33.45 -10.91 -26.71
C ASP A 73 32.18 -11.60 -27.22
N LEU A 74 32.15 -12.94 -27.22
CA LEU A 74 30.94 -13.73 -27.54
C LEU A 74 29.80 -13.45 -26.56
N GLN A 75 30.09 -13.33 -25.25
CA GLN A 75 29.09 -12.98 -24.24
C GLN A 75 28.57 -11.55 -24.37
N LEU A 76 29.38 -10.63 -24.90
CA LEU A 76 29.00 -9.25 -25.23
C LEU A 76 28.25 -9.14 -26.56
N GLY A 77 28.01 -10.26 -27.25
CA GLY A 77 27.27 -10.30 -28.51
C GLY A 77 28.11 -10.07 -29.76
N GLN A 78 29.44 -10.07 -29.66
CA GLN A 78 30.33 -9.94 -30.79
C GLN A 78 30.68 -11.30 -31.39
N ALA A 79 30.72 -11.40 -32.72
CA ALA A 79 31.19 -12.60 -33.40
C ALA A 79 32.71 -12.64 -33.37
N VAL A 80 33.28 -13.83 -33.14
CA VAL A 80 34.72 -14.01 -32.98
C VAL A 80 35.25 -15.07 -33.92
N ARG A 81 36.45 -14.86 -34.45
CA ARG A 81 37.15 -15.84 -35.28
C ARG A 81 37.89 -16.84 -34.40
N SER A 82 37.58 -18.12 -34.60
CA SER A 82 38.22 -19.24 -33.90
C SER A 82 39.62 -19.48 -34.44
N ASP A 83 40.44 -20.21 -33.68
CA ASP A 83 41.82 -20.57 -34.08
C ASP A 83 41.83 -21.58 -35.24
N ARG A 84 40.67 -22.18 -35.53
CA ARG A 84 40.42 -23.01 -36.71
C ARG A 84 39.91 -22.21 -37.92
N ASN A 85 40.01 -20.88 -37.89
CA ASN A 85 39.52 -19.98 -38.94
C ASN A 85 38.00 -20.01 -39.16
N ILE A 86 37.22 -20.49 -38.18
CA ILE A 86 35.75 -20.52 -38.24
C ILE A 86 35.19 -19.28 -37.56
N MET A 87 34.22 -18.60 -38.16
CA MET A 87 33.49 -17.52 -37.49
C MET A 87 32.43 -18.11 -36.56
N VAL A 88 32.57 -17.83 -35.26
CA VAL A 88 31.63 -18.30 -34.22
C VAL A 88 30.76 -17.13 -33.79
N TYR A 89 29.44 -17.34 -33.82
CA TYR A 89 28.47 -16.34 -33.40
C TYR A 89 27.99 -16.61 -31.98
N PRO A 90 27.57 -15.56 -31.23
CA PRO A 90 27.03 -15.71 -29.88
C PRO A 90 25.91 -16.74 -29.79
N LYS A 91 25.03 -16.83 -30.79
CA LYS A 91 23.92 -17.80 -30.86
C LYS A 91 24.36 -19.28 -30.90
N ASP A 92 25.60 -19.56 -31.31
CA ASP A 92 26.12 -20.93 -31.43
C ASP A 92 26.57 -21.48 -30.06
N VAL A 93 26.87 -20.59 -29.12
CA VAL A 93 27.48 -20.90 -27.81
C VAL A 93 26.66 -20.40 -26.61
N LEU A 94 25.69 -19.51 -26.82
CA LEU A 94 24.77 -19.03 -25.80
C LEU A 94 23.44 -19.78 -25.91
N GLY A 95 22.84 -20.10 -24.76
CA GLY A 95 21.45 -20.54 -24.72
C GLY A 95 20.44 -19.48 -25.21
N PRO A 96 19.17 -19.84 -25.37
CA PRO A 96 18.13 -18.88 -25.75
C PRO A 96 18.05 -17.73 -24.73
N SER A 97 17.92 -16.50 -25.23
CA SER A 97 17.70 -15.33 -24.37
C SER A 97 16.32 -15.40 -23.74
N VAL A 98 16.23 -15.05 -22.47
CA VAL A 98 14.95 -15.03 -21.74
C VAL A 98 14.47 -13.59 -21.64
N ALA A 99 13.26 -13.34 -22.14
CA ALA A 99 12.61 -12.04 -22.00
C ALA A 99 12.50 -11.64 -20.52
N GLY A 100 12.71 -10.37 -20.22
CA GLY A 100 12.53 -9.88 -18.87
C GLY A 100 11.04 -9.77 -18.52
N PRO A 101 10.66 -9.99 -17.26
CA PRO A 101 9.29 -9.79 -16.82
C PRO A 101 8.92 -8.29 -16.89
N ILE A 102 7.63 -8.03 -17.09
CA ILE A 102 7.09 -6.67 -17.18
C ILE A 102 6.04 -6.46 -16.09
N VAL A 103 6.10 -5.29 -15.45
CA VAL A 103 5.13 -4.87 -14.44
C VAL A 103 4.44 -3.59 -14.87
N PHE A 104 3.13 -3.55 -14.68
CA PHE A 104 2.33 -2.35 -14.86
C PHE A 104 1.93 -1.77 -13.50
N LEU A 105 2.03 -0.45 -13.37
CA LEU A 105 1.39 0.31 -12.30
C LEU A 105 0.32 1.20 -12.93
N VAL A 106 -0.93 0.92 -12.63
CA VAL A 106 -2.10 1.50 -13.30
C VAL A 106 -2.87 2.33 -12.28
N ASP A 107 -2.74 3.64 -12.41
CA ASP A 107 -3.66 4.57 -11.79
C ASP A 107 -4.72 5.00 -12.82
N CYS A 108 -5.99 4.84 -12.45
CA CYS A 108 -7.15 5.15 -13.29
C CYS A 108 -8.29 5.56 -12.35
N PRO A 109 -8.29 6.82 -11.89
CA PRO A 109 -9.08 7.22 -10.73
C PRO A 109 -10.58 7.34 -11.02
N THR A 110 -10.98 7.59 -12.28
CA THR A 110 -12.39 7.83 -12.65
C THR A 110 -12.79 7.11 -13.94
N LEU A 111 -14.10 7.02 -14.21
CA LEU A 111 -14.63 6.45 -15.46
C LEU A 111 -14.20 7.27 -16.69
N SER A 112 -14.03 8.58 -16.56
CA SER A 112 -13.52 9.43 -17.65
C SER A 112 -12.10 9.04 -18.09
N HIS A 113 -11.28 8.57 -17.15
CA HIS A 113 -9.94 8.05 -17.43
C HIS A 113 -9.99 6.66 -18.09
N LEU A 114 -10.97 5.83 -17.70
CA LEU A 114 -11.15 4.49 -18.27
C LEU A 114 -11.39 4.53 -19.78
N HIS A 115 -12.23 5.45 -20.26
CA HIS A 115 -12.46 5.60 -21.71
C HIS A 115 -11.15 5.84 -22.48
N GLN A 116 -10.26 6.67 -21.94
CA GLN A 116 -8.97 6.88 -22.57
C GLN A 116 -8.08 5.64 -22.42
N LEU A 117 -8.05 4.99 -21.26
CA LEU A 117 -7.23 3.80 -20.98
C LEU A 117 -7.47 2.69 -22.01
N VAL A 118 -8.74 2.41 -22.31
CA VAL A 118 -9.14 1.38 -23.28
C VAL A 118 -8.73 1.75 -24.70
N SER A 119 -8.65 3.04 -25.02
CA SER A 119 -8.29 3.55 -26.35
C SER A 119 -6.77 3.67 -26.59
N LEU A 120 -5.92 3.45 -25.58
CA LEU A 120 -4.47 3.62 -25.68
C LEU A 120 -3.82 2.55 -26.57
N GLN A 121 -3.58 2.90 -27.84
CA GLN A 121 -2.92 2.02 -28.82
C GLN A 121 -1.49 1.62 -28.42
N SER A 122 -0.80 2.44 -27.61
CA SER A 122 0.53 2.14 -27.10
C SER A 122 0.61 0.88 -26.24
N LEU A 123 -0.54 0.40 -25.74
CA LEU A 123 -0.63 -0.83 -24.94
C LEU A 123 -0.79 -2.09 -25.79
N ASN A 124 -1.10 -1.97 -27.09
CA ASN A 124 -1.41 -3.12 -27.94
C ASN A 124 -0.27 -4.15 -28.02
N SER A 125 0.99 -3.71 -27.98
CA SER A 125 2.17 -4.60 -27.98
C SER A 125 2.36 -5.43 -26.70
N TYR A 126 1.53 -5.21 -25.69
CA TYR A 126 1.55 -5.99 -24.44
C TYR A 126 0.39 -7.00 -24.38
N PHE A 127 -0.52 -6.98 -25.35
CA PHE A 127 -1.67 -7.89 -25.46
C PHE A 127 -1.43 -9.04 -26.44
N ASP A 128 -0.44 -8.92 -27.32
CA ASP A 128 -0.14 -9.88 -28.40
C ASP A 128 0.58 -11.16 -27.94
N GLY A 129 0.96 -11.24 -26.67
CA GLY A 129 1.68 -12.38 -26.09
C GLY A 129 3.18 -12.43 -26.41
N VAL A 130 3.71 -11.48 -27.18
CA VAL A 130 5.16 -11.39 -27.47
C VAL A 130 5.92 -10.94 -26.22
N LYS A 131 5.33 -9.98 -25.49
CA LYS A 131 5.84 -9.46 -24.22
C LYS A 131 5.17 -10.18 -23.04
N ILE A 132 5.98 -10.63 -22.09
CA ILE A 132 5.48 -11.34 -20.90
C ILE A 132 5.16 -10.32 -19.80
N VAL A 133 3.90 -9.91 -19.73
CA VAL A 133 3.39 -9.14 -18.58
C VAL A 133 3.18 -10.09 -17.42
N SER A 134 3.94 -9.84 -16.35
CA SER A 134 3.99 -10.70 -15.16
C SER A 134 2.98 -10.26 -14.11
N CYS A 135 2.85 -8.95 -13.90
CA CYS A 135 1.99 -8.38 -12.88
C CYS A 135 1.43 -7.04 -13.33
N VAL A 136 0.17 -6.79 -12.96
CA VAL A 136 -0.47 -5.48 -13.08
C VAL A 136 -0.93 -5.06 -11.68
N ILE A 137 -0.42 -3.93 -11.20
CA ILE A 137 -0.79 -3.34 -9.92
C ILE A 137 -1.80 -2.23 -10.20
N HIS A 138 -3.02 -2.39 -9.71
CA HIS A 138 -4.13 -1.47 -9.89
C HIS A 138 -4.26 -0.58 -8.65
N LEU A 139 -3.97 0.71 -8.81
CA LEU A 139 -4.21 1.75 -7.81
C LEU A 139 -5.63 2.36 -7.94
N SER A 140 -6.37 1.92 -8.95
CA SER A 140 -7.70 2.42 -9.31
C SER A 140 -8.75 1.98 -8.28
N PRO A 141 -9.75 2.82 -7.94
CA PRO A 141 -10.79 2.47 -6.98
C PRO A 141 -11.71 1.36 -7.50
N SER A 142 -12.32 0.60 -6.59
CA SER A 142 -13.21 -0.52 -6.92
C SER A 142 -14.40 -0.11 -7.79
N SER A 143 -14.89 1.12 -7.64
CA SER A 143 -15.96 1.69 -8.48
C SER A 143 -15.60 1.75 -9.97
N VAL A 144 -14.32 1.83 -10.31
CA VAL A 144 -13.82 1.82 -11.69
C VAL A 144 -13.45 0.41 -12.12
N THR A 145 -12.72 -0.33 -11.29
CA THR A 145 -12.22 -1.66 -11.67
C THR A 145 -13.30 -2.72 -11.80
N LEU A 146 -14.41 -2.61 -11.07
CA LEU A 146 -15.53 -3.55 -11.14
C LEU A 146 -16.39 -3.35 -12.40
N THR A 147 -16.17 -2.29 -13.17
CA THR A 147 -16.88 -2.08 -14.43
C THR A 147 -16.52 -3.14 -15.47
N ALA A 148 -17.49 -3.50 -16.30
CA ALA A 148 -17.30 -4.52 -17.35
C ALA A 148 -16.19 -4.13 -18.35
N GLU A 149 -16.06 -2.83 -18.65
CA GLU A 149 -15.02 -2.30 -19.52
C GLU A 149 -13.62 -2.51 -18.91
N TYR A 150 -13.43 -2.17 -17.64
CA TYR A 150 -12.14 -2.36 -16.96
C TYR A 150 -11.78 -3.84 -16.84
N GLN A 151 -12.73 -4.69 -16.46
CA GLN A 151 -12.54 -6.14 -16.39
C GLN A 151 -12.14 -6.73 -17.75
N THR A 152 -12.75 -6.24 -18.83
CA THR A 152 -12.39 -6.66 -20.19
C THR A 152 -11.01 -6.18 -20.59
N TRP A 153 -10.63 -4.97 -20.20
CA TRP A 153 -9.27 -4.47 -20.39
C TRP A 153 -8.23 -5.29 -19.60
N MET A 154 -8.51 -5.67 -18.35
CA MET A 154 -7.62 -6.51 -17.53
C MET A 154 -7.38 -7.88 -18.17
N ARG A 155 -8.43 -8.53 -18.69
CA ARG A 155 -8.32 -9.85 -19.36
C ARG A 155 -7.38 -9.85 -20.57
N LYS A 156 -7.10 -8.70 -21.19
CA LYS A 156 -6.14 -8.59 -22.30
C LYS A 156 -4.70 -8.90 -21.90
N PHE A 157 -4.36 -8.84 -20.60
CA PHE A 157 -3.03 -9.18 -20.09
C PHE A 157 -2.83 -10.69 -19.86
N GLY A 158 -3.78 -11.53 -20.27
CA GLY A 158 -3.63 -12.99 -20.28
C GLY A 158 -3.35 -13.57 -18.89
N GLY A 159 -2.21 -14.25 -18.75
CA GLY A 159 -1.80 -14.92 -17.50
C GLY A 159 -1.14 -14.03 -16.45
N ALA A 160 -1.21 -12.70 -16.59
CA ALA A 160 -0.67 -11.77 -15.60
C ALA A 160 -1.38 -11.89 -14.24
N GLN A 161 -0.64 -11.65 -13.15
CA GLN A 161 -1.23 -11.54 -11.81
C GLN A 161 -1.70 -10.11 -11.57
N HIS A 162 -2.97 -9.95 -11.21
CA HIS A 162 -3.59 -8.64 -10.98
C HIS A 162 -3.63 -8.36 -9.48
N ILE A 163 -2.96 -7.30 -9.04
CA ILE A 163 -2.90 -6.88 -7.62
C ILE A 163 -3.77 -5.64 -7.45
N MET A 164 -4.81 -5.74 -6.62
CA MET A 164 -5.83 -4.70 -6.42
C MET A 164 -5.52 -3.90 -5.16
N ALA A 165 -4.83 -2.77 -5.30
CA ALA A 165 -4.41 -1.94 -4.17
C ALA A 165 -5.54 -1.04 -3.67
N GLY A 166 -5.77 -1.05 -2.35
CA GLY A 166 -6.80 -0.21 -1.71
C GLY A 166 -8.23 -0.75 -1.78
N HIS A 167 -8.42 -2.01 -2.22
CA HIS A 167 -9.75 -2.63 -2.32
C HIS A 167 -10.17 -3.39 -1.06
N GLU A 168 -9.19 -3.77 -0.25
CA GLU A 168 -9.41 -4.53 0.98
C GLU A 168 -9.45 -3.59 2.19
N LYS A 169 -10.62 -3.54 2.82
CA LYS A 169 -10.87 -2.70 4.01
C LYS A 169 -10.22 -3.27 5.28
N GLU A 170 -10.04 -4.59 5.35
CA GLU A 170 -9.43 -5.29 6.49
C GLU A 170 -7.98 -4.86 6.75
N ASN A 171 -7.27 -4.34 5.73
CA ASN A 171 -5.95 -3.73 5.89
C ASN A 171 -5.92 -2.56 6.89
N MET A 172 -7.07 -1.94 7.18
CA MET A 172 -7.16 -0.91 8.22
C MET A 172 -7.11 -1.48 9.64
N GLU A 173 -7.52 -2.74 9.83
CA GLU A 173 -7.55 -3.40 11.14
C GLU A 173 -6.18 -3.93 11.56
N ILE A 174 -5.30 -4.19 10.59
CA ILE A 174 -3.95 -4.70 10.82
C ILE A 174 -2.96 -3.53 10.94
N PRO A 175 -2.40 -3.25 12.13
CA PRO A 175 -1.51 -2.13 12.32
C PRO A 175 -0.13 -2.40 11.70
N ILE A 176 0.29 -1.55 10.76
CA ILE A 176 1.65 -1.58 10.17
C ILE A 176 2.71 -1.28 11.25
N LEU A 177 2.45 -0.28 12.10
CA LEU A 177 3.32 0.09 13.23
C LEU A 177 3.00 -0.76 14.45
N THR A 178 3.42 -2.02 14.40
CA THR A 178 3.17 -3.01 15.46
C THR A 178 3.73 -2.58 16.82
N THR A 179 4.89 -1.90 16.83
CA THR A 179 5.52 -1.43 18.08
C THR A 179 4.67 -0.39 18.82
N ALA A 180 4.17 0.64 18.12
CA ALA A 180 3.29 1.64 18.72
C ALA A 180 1.99 1.01 19.24
N THR A 181 1.45 0.03 18.50
CA THR A 181 0.24 -0.71 18.92
C THR A 181 0.49 -1.54 20.19
N LYS A 182 1.62 -2.26 20.25
CA LYS A 182 2.02 -3.00 21.45
C LYS A 182 2.16 -2.07 22.66
N MET A 183 2.78 -0.90 22.49
CA MET A 183 2.90 0.08 23.56
C MET A 183 1.53 0.57 24.03
N ALA A 184 0.62 0.92 23.11
CA ALA A 184 -0.73 1.33 23.46
C ALA A 184 -1.49 0.23 24.24
N ALA A 185 -1.36 -1.03 23.84
CA ALA A 185 -1.95 -2.17 24.57
C ALA A 185 -1.35 -2.34 25.98
N ARG A 186 -0.03 -2.21 26.12
CA ARG A 186 0.67 -2.28 27.43
C ARG A 186 0.23 -1.14 28.35
N LEU A 187 0.12 0.09 27.83
CA LEU A 187 -0.36 1.25 28.58
C LEU A 187 -1.84 1.13 28.97
N ASN A 188 -2.67 0.59 28.07
CA ASN A 188 -4.07 0.29 28.35
C ASN A 188 -4.21 -0.72 29.49
N TYR A 189 -3.38 -1.77 29.53
CA TYR A 189 -3.38 -2.71 30.66
C TYR A 189 -3.08 -2.04 32.01
N LEU A 190 -2.11 -1.12 32.04
CA LEU A 190 -1.70 -0.44 33.27
C LEU A 190 -2.75 0.59 33.73
N CYS A 191 -3.31 1.37 32.81
CA CYS A 191 -4.29 2.42 33.12
C CYS A 191 -5.34 2.56 32.01
N PRO A 192 -6.38 1.70 31.99
CA PRO A 192 -7.39 1.70 30.93
C PRO A 192 -8.14 3.02 30.79
N ASN A 193 -8.33 3.73 31.90
CA ASN A 193 -9.08 5.00 31.96
C ASN A 193 -8.31 6.18 31.34
N PHE A 194 -6.98 6.13 31.33
CA PHE A 194 -6.14 7.16 30.71
C PHE A 194 -5.69 6.76 29.30
N PHE A 195 -5.47 5.45 29.08
CA PHE A 195 -5.10 4.88 27.79
C PHE A 195 -6.20 3.93 27.32
N PRO A 196 -7.31 4.44 26.77
CA PRO A 196 -8.39 3.60 26.28
C PRO A 196 -7.91 2.73 25.11
N SER A 197 -8.52 1.55 24.96
CA SER A 197 -8.19 0.65 23.87
C SER A 197 -8.47 1.32 22.52
N CYS A 198 -7.57 1.10 21.55
CA CYS A 198 -7.84 1.49 20.17
C CYS A 198 -9.09 0.74 19.69
N GLY A 199 -9.97 1.39 18.93
CA GLY A 199 -11.25 0.81 18.50
C GLY A 199 -11.13 -0.52 17.73
N PHE A 200 -9.96 -0.83 17.17
CA PHE A 200 -9.64 -2.11 16.52
C PHE A 200 -9.42 -3.28 17.50
N LEU A 201 -9.04 -2.99 18.75
CA LEU A 201 -8.72 -3.99 19.79
C LEU A 201 -9.89 -4.22 20.76
N ALA A 202 -10.97 -3.46 20.63
CA ALA A 202 -12.13 -3.49 21.52
C ALA A 202 -13.25 -4.44 21.06
N ARG A 203 -13.05 -5.22 19.97
CA ARG A 203 -13.99 -6.29 19.61
C ARG A 203 -13.79 -7.46 20.58
N PRO A 204 -14.75 -7.80 21.44
CA PRO A 204 -14.76 -9.12 22.06
C PRO A 204 -14.87 -10.16 20.93
N ASP A 205 -14.21 -11.32 21.11
CA ASP A 205 -14.21 -12.49 20.20
C ASP A 205 -15.61 -13.12 19.98
N SER A 206 -16.69 -12.37 20.22
CA SER A 206 -18.08 -12.84 20.33
C SER A 206 -19.05 -12.14 19.38
N TYR A 207 -18.56 -11.48 18.32
CA TYR A 207 -19.39 -11.31 17.13
C TYR A 207 -19.12 -12.50 16.22
N ASN A 208 -19.94 -13.54 16.39
CA ASN A 208 -20.30 -14.41 15.28
C ASN A 208 -20.82 -13.45 14.20
N GLY A 209 -20.00 -13.19 13.20
CA GLY A 209 -20.45 -12.49 12.02
C GLY A 209 -21.59 -13.31 11.44
N GLU A 210 -22.81 -12.82 11.64
CA GLU A 210 -23.77 -12.80 10.56
C GLU A 210 -22.98 -12.41 9.33
N GLN A 211 -22.86 -13.38 8.43
CA GLN A 211 -22.31 -13.19 7.13
C GLN A 211 -23.00 -11.96 6.56
N ASP A 212 -22.26 -10.87 6.40
CA ASP A 212 -22.60 -9.87 5.41
C ASP A 212 -22.52 -10.62 4.07
N ILE A 213 -23.67 -11.19 3.69
CA ILE A 213 -23.98 -11.85 2.43
C ILE A 213 -24.01 -10.76 1.34
N ILE A 214 -22.93 -9.98 1.20
CA ILE A 214 -22.68 -9.12 0.03
C ILE A 214 -21.16 -9.00 -0.24
N THR A 215 -20.37 -10.08 -0.10
CA THR A 215 -19.08 -10.19 -0.84
C THR A 215 -18.54 -11.62 -0.93
N SER A 216 -19.35 -12.57 -1.43
CA SER A 216 -18.82 -13.81 -2.02
C SER A 216 -19.32 -14.07 -3.44
N ASN A 217 -20.08 -13.14 -4.03
CA ASN A 217 -20.37 -13.13 -5.46
C ASN A 217 -19.28 -12.40 -6.27
N MET A 218 -18.01 -12.54 -5.87
CA MET A 218 -16.97 -12.68 -6.89
C MET A 218 -17.29 -14.01 -7.53
N VAL A 219 -18.05 -13.95 -8.64
CA VAL A 219 -18.23 -15.06 -9.54
C VAL A 219 -16.84 -15.66 -9.72
N SER A 220 -16.64 -16.86 -9.16
CA SER A 220 -15.58 -17.77 -9.54
C SER A 220 -15.86 -18.16 -10.99
N ASP A 221 -15.72 -17.19 -11.88
CA ASP A 221 -15.63 -17.42 -13.30
C ASP A 221 -14.24 -18.02 -13.47
N PRO A 222 -14.12 -19.24 -14.01
CA PRO A 222 -12.83 -19.89 -14.23
C PRO A 222 -12.10 -19.25 -15.42
N GLY A 223 -11.94 -17.92 -15.37
CA GLY A 223 -11.14 -17.13 -16.29
C GLY A 223 -9.66 -17.09 -15.85
N PRO A 224 -8.72 -16.98 -16.79
CA PRO A 224 -7.27 -17.16 -16.55
C PRO A 224 -6.58 -16.07 -15.71
N SER A 225 -7.26 -14.96 -15.38
CA SER A 225 -6.66 -13.81 -14.68
C SER A 225 -6.93 -13.87 -13.18
N LYS A 226 -5.95 -14.39 -12.41
CA LYS A 226 -6.00 -14.43 -10.93
C LYS A 226 -5.80 -13.03 -10.37
N SER A 227 -6.87 -12.47 -9.81
CA SER A 227 -6.85 -11.19 -9.09
C SER A 227 -6.62 -11.44 -7.60
N VAL A 228 -5.79 -10.61 -6.96
CA VAL A 228 -5.43 -10.71 -5.54
C VAL A 228 -5.52 -9.31 -4.93
N ALA A 229 -6.13 -9.19 -3.74
CA ALA A 229 -6.12 -7.93 -3.01
C ALA A 229 -4.71 -7.60 -2.52
N ALA A 230 -4.30 -6.33 -2.58
CA ALA A 230 -3.01 -5.95 -2.04
C ALA A 230 -3.07 -5.84 -0.52
N GLU A 231 -2.17 -6.56 0.16
CA GLU A 231 -1.97 -6.45 1.61
C GLU A 231 -0.75 -5.57 1.93
N ASN A 232 -0.73 -5.00 3.13
CA ASN A 232 0.43 -4.25 3.61
C ASN A 232 1.69 -5.14 3.61
N LEU A 233 2.79 -4.64 3.03
CA LEU A 233 4.06 -5.37 2.88
C LEU A 233 4.00 -6.64 2.02
N LEU A 234 2.94 -6.84 1.24
CA LEU A 234 2.90 -7.86 0.19
C LEU A 234 3.99 -7.60 -0.84
N LYS A 235 4.72 -8.65 -1.23
CA LYS A 235 5.80 -8.55 -2.21
C LYS A 235 5.46 -9.30 -3.49
N PHE A 236 5.98 -8.79 -4.60
CA PHE A 236 6.00 -9.49 -5.88
C PHE A 236 7.44 -9.57 -6.38
N HIS A 237 8.00 -10.78 -6.40
CA HIS A 237 9.37 -11.01 -6.85
C HIS A 237 9.41 -11.22 -8.35
N LEU A 238 10.21 -10.40 -9.04
CA LEU A 238 10.44 -10.53 -10.48
C LEU A 238 11.66 -11.41 -10.79
N ARG A 239 12.63 -11.44 -9.88
CA ARG A 239 13.86 -12.24 -9.94
C ARG A 239 14.35 -12.56 -8.53
N PRO A 240 15.06 -13.68 -8.31
CA PRO A 240 15.37 -14.75 -9.27
C PRO A 240 14.14 -15.57 -9.66
N ARG A 241 14.22 -16.34 -10.76
CA ARG A 241 13.07 -17.10 -11.30
C ARG A 241 12.54 -18.16 -10.34
N SER A 242 13.37 -18.64 -9.41
CA SER A 242 12.98 -19.58 -8.35
C SER A 242 12.04 -18.97 -7.31
N LEU A 243 12.08 -17.64 -7.14
CA LEU A 243 11.24 -16.91 -6.19
C LEU A 243 10.14 -16.10 -6.91
N PHE A 244 9.99 -16.27 -8.22
CA PHE A 244 9.10 -15.44 -9.03
C PHE A 244 7.63 -15.57 -8.58
N GLY A 245 6.97 -14.43 -8.39
CA GLY A 245 5.56 -14.35 -8.01
C GLY A 245 5.32 -13.68 -6.66
N LEU A 246 4.14 -13.92 -6.11
CA LEU A 246 3.69 -13.33 -4.84
C LEU A 246 4.41 -13.95 -3.63
N ASP A 247 4.77 -13.08 -2.70
CA ASP A 247 5.36 -13.43 -1.40
C ASP A 247 4.65 -12.66 -0.29
N ASN A 248 3.92 -13.41 0.53
CA ASN A 248 3.17 -12.90 1.68
C ASN A 248 3.90 -13.12 3.02
N SER A 249 5.16 -13.57 3.01
CA SER A 249 5.92 -13.86 4.23
C SER A 249 6.10 -12.66 5.16
N THR A 250 6.10 -11.44 4.60
CA THR A 250 6.23 -10.19 5.36
C THR A 250 4.92 -9.48 5.67
N VAL A 251 3.80 -10.03 5.24
CA VAL A 251 2.49 -9.45 5.52
C VAL A 251 2.23 -9.52 7.04
N PRO A 252 1.97 -8.38 7.71
CA PRO A 252 1.70 -8.37 9.14
C PRO A 252 0.42 -9.15 9.44
N LYS A 253 0.44 -9.93 10.52
CA LYS A 253 -0.76 -10.63 11.01
C LYS A 253 -1.43 -9.82 12.11
N LEU A 254 -2.72 -10.04 12.28
CA LEU A 254 -3.48 -9.43 13.37
C LEU A 254 -2.80 -9.73 14.72
N LEU A 255 -2.58 -8.66 15.49
CA LEU A 255 -1.94 -8.74 16.80
C LEU A 255 -3.00 -9.05 17.86
N SER A 256 -2.93 -10.24 18.46
CA SER A 256 -3.78 -10.57 19.61
C SER A 256 -3.42 -9.72 20.83
N HIS A 257 -4.42 -9.02 21.38
CA HIS A 257 -4.25 -8.22 22.59
C HIS A 257 -3.80 -9.08 23.77
N ALA A 258 -4.45 -10.24 23.98
CA ALA A 258 -4.11 -11.18 25.04
C ALA A 258 -2.62 -11.59 25.00
N LYS A 259 -2.10 -11.92 23.81
CA LYS A 259 -0.69 -12.28 23.64
C LYS A 259 0.26 -11.15 24.06
N VAL A 260 -0.08 -9.89 23.75
CA VAL A 260 0.75 -8.74 24.15
C VAL A 260 0.79 -8.58 25.67
N ILE A 261 -0.34 -8.86 26.35
CA ILE A 261 -0.43 -8.80 27.82
C ILE A 261 0.30 -9.97 28.46
N ASP A 262 0.22 -11.16 27.90
CA ASP A 262 0.96 -12.33 28.37
C ASP A 262 2.48 -12.09 28.23
N ASP A 263 2.94 -11.59 27.07
CA ASP A 263 4.34 -11.21 26.86
C ASP A 263 4.77 -10.14 27.88
N LEU A 264 3.93 -9.14 28.18
CA LEU A 264 4.21 -8.09 29.17
C LEU A 264 4.38 -8.66 30.58
N ARG A 265 3.50 -9.58 31.01
CA ARG A 265 3.55 -10.21 32.34
C ARG A 265 4.77 -11.11 32.50
N LEU A 266 5.24 -11.72 31.42
CA LEU A 266 6.49 -12.50 31.42
C LEU A 266 7.72 -11.60 31.49
N GLU A 267 7.71 -10.46 30.80
CA GLU A 267 8.81 -9.49 30.82
C GLU A 267 8.90 -8.73 32.15
N ILE A 268 7.77 -8.38 32.76
CA ILE A 268 7.68 -7.57 33.99
C ILE A 268 6.62 -8.20 34.91
N PRO A 269 6.98 -9.16 35.77
CA PRO A 269 6.03 -9.84 36.66
C PRO A 269 5.28 -8.90 37.62
N GLU A 270 5.95 -7.84 38.10
CA GLU A 270 5.40 -6.87 39.06
C GLU A 270 4.36 -5.92 38.44
N ILE A 271 4.18 -5.95 37.10
CA ILE A 271 3.24 -5.08 36.39
C ILE A 271 1.78 -5.32 36.80
N ALA A 272 1.45 -6.54 37.23
CA ALA A 272 0.11 -6.89 37.67
C ALA A 272 -0.26 -6.19 38.99
N GLU A 273 0.69 -6.14 39.94
CA GLU A 273 0.52 -5.40 41.19
C GLU A 273 0.43 -3.90 40.92
N SER A 274 1.31 -3.37 40.06
CA SER A 274 1.29 -1.95 39.65
C SER A 274 -0.05 -1.55 39.01
N ALA A 275 -0.65 -2.42 38.18
CA ALA A 275 -1.96 -2.15 37.58
C ALA A 275 -3.09 -2.08 38.63
N ILE A 276 -3.01 -2.91 39.68
CA ILE A 276 -3.95 -2.86 40.82
C ILE A 276 -3.76 -1.55 41.60
N GLU A 277 -2.53 -1.16 41.87
CA GLU A 277 -2.22 0.10 42.56
C GLU A 277 -2.75 1.31 41.80
N VAL A 278 -2.54 1.38 40.48
CA VAL A 278 -3.06 2.45 39.61
C VAL A 278 -4.58 2.47 39.61
N SER A 279 -5.23 1.30 39.54
CA SER A 279 -6.69 1.19 39.64
C SER A 279 -7.21 1.72 40.98
N ASN A 280 -6.53 1.38 42.08
CA ASN A 280 -6.87 1.87 43.41
C ASN A 280 -6.68 3.39 43.54
N LEU A 281 -5.61 3.96 42.96
CA LEU A 281 -5.40 5.41 42.92
C LEU A 281 -6.53 6.12 42.19
N TRP A 282 -7.01 5.56 41.07
CA TRP A 282 -8.10 6.14 40.31
C TRP A 282 -9.45 6.12 41.04
N ASN A 283 -9.66 5.10 41.87
CA ASN A 283 -10.86 4.94 42.67
C ASN A 283 -10.82 5.70 44.00
N LYS A 284 -9.63 6.12 44.45
CA LYS A 284 -9.47 7.01 45.61
C LYS A 284 -9.86 8.43 45.20
N SER A 285 -11.08 8.84 45.57
CA SER A 285 -11.50 10.24 45.45
C SER A 285 -10.76 11.09 46.46
N GLU A 286 -9.71 11.81 46.05
CA GLU A 286 -9.17 12.89 46.87
C GLU A 286 -10.13 14.08 46.90
N SER A 287 -10.46 14.50 48.11
CA SER A 287 -11.40 15.58 48.46
C SER A 287 -10.83 16.99 48.25
N ASN A 288 -9.71 17.15 47.53
CA ASN A 288 -9.00 18.41 47.34
C ASN A 288 -9.02 18.85 45.88
N LEU A 289 -10.18 18.77 45.23
CA LEU A 289 -10.35 19.40 43.93
C LEU A 289 -10.38 20.93 44.13
N PRO A 290 -9.61 21.71 43.33
CA PRO A 290 -9.78 23.16 43.31
C PRO A 290 -11.22 23.50 42.97
N SER A 291 -11.77 24.56 43.57
CA SER A 291 -13.18 24.96 43.35
C SER A 291 -13.51 25.25 41.88
N CYS A 292 -12.51 25.62 41.07
CA CYS A 292 -12.66 25.81 39.62
C CYS A 292 -12.88 24.51 38.83
N MET A 293 -12.69 23.34 39.45
CA MET A 293 -12.94 22.03 38.85
C MET A 293 -14.15 21.31 39.48
N GLU A 294 -14.85 21.94 40.41
CA GLU A 294 -16.10 21.40 40.94
C GLU A 294 -17.14 21.24 39.82
N ASN A 295 -17.78 20.07 39.77
CA ASN A 295 -18.80 19.68 38.78
C ASN A 295 -18.32 19.41 37.35
N ILE A 296 -17.01 19.47 37.06
CA ILE A 296 -16.51 19.04 35.75
C ILE A 296 -16.64 17.53 35.62
N THR A 297 -17.36 17.06 34.61
CA THR A 297 -17.45 15.63 34.29
C THR A 297 -16.47 15.28 33.17
N ARG A 298 -16.14 13.99 33.05
CA ARG A 298 -15.33 13.45 31.94
C ARG A 298 -15.96 13.66 30.56
N GLU A 299 -17.22 14.05 30.54
CA GLU A 299 -18.02 14.28 29.33
C GLU A 299 -17.99 15.77 28.90
N GLU A 300 -17.33 16.65 29.66
CA GLU A 300 -17.20 18.06 29.33
C GLU A 300 -15.91 18.39 28.55
N MET A 301 -14.86 17.59 28.73
CA MET A 301 -13.56 17.82 28.07
C MET A 301 -12.73 16.53 27.95
N GLU A 302 -12.13 16.31 26.79
CA GLU A 302 -11.12 15.28 26.54
C GLU A 302 -9.88 15.91 25.89
N ILE A 303 -8.69 15.59 26.40
CA ILE A 303 -7.42 15.93 25.73
C ILE A 303 -6.83 14.63 25.19
N VAL A 304 -6.60 14.57 23.88
CA VAL A 304 -6.01 13.41 23.20
C VAL A 304 -4.72 13.79 22.52
N PHE A 305 -3.64 13.16 22.96
CA PHE A 305 -2.33 13.25 22.31
C PHE A 305 -2.28 12.28 21.13
N LEU A 306 -2.57 12.79 19.93
CA LEU A 306 -2.55 12.03 18.68
C LEU A 306 -1.10 11.77 18.21
N GLY A 307 -0.16 12.61 18.61
CA GLY A 307 1.26 12.37 18.47
C GLY A 307 2.09 13.21 19.45
N THR A 308 3.21 12.63 19.87
CA THR A 308 4.08 13.15 20.94
C THR A 308 5.56 13.12 20.56
N GLY A 309 5.85 12.96 19.27
CA GLY A 309 7.17 12.97 18.67
C GLY A 309 7.53 14.35 18.13
N SER A 310 8.83 14.62 18.04
CA SER A 310 9.39 15.83 17.46
C SER A 310 10.16 15.51 16.18
N SER A 311 10.21 16.46 15.25
CA SER A 311 10.90 16.41 13.95
C SER A 311 10.39 15.32 12.99
N GLN A 312 10.60 14.04 13.28
CA GLN A 312 10.29 12.92 12.38
C GLN A 312 9.45 11.84 13.09
N PRO A 313 8.50 11.18 12.39
CA PRO A 313 7.83 10.00 12.92
C PRO A 313 8.84 8.90 13.28
N SER A 314 8.67 8.32 14.47
CA SER A 314 9.49 7.19 14.95
C SER A 314 8.65 5.90 15.00
N LYS A 315 9.30 4.76 15.24
CA LYS A 315 8.60 3.47 15.42
C LYS A 315 7.57 3.48 16.56
N HIS A 316 7.74 4.37 17.54
CA HIS A 316 6.97 4.41 18.79
C HIS A 316 6.00 5.60 18.85
N ARG A 317 6.38 6.73 18.26
CA ARG A 317 5.67 8.01 18.39
C ARG A 317 5.52 8.68 17.03
N ASN A 318 4.29 9.12 16.74
CA ASN A 318 4.02 10.01 15.62
C ASN A 318 4.39 11.46 15.96
N VAL A 319 4.54 12.31 14.94
CA VAL A 319 4.78 13.76 15.10
C VAL A 319 3.64 14.46 15.86
N SER A 320 3.96 15.61 16.48
CA SER A 320 3.06 16.38 17.35
C SER A 320 1.67 16.59 16.75
N SER A 321 0.66 16.24 17.54
CA SER A 321 -0.73 16.67 17.35
C SER A 321 -1.54 16.41 18.62
N ILE A 322 -2.29 17.42 19.04
CA ILE A 322 -3.07 17.43 20.28
C ILE A 322 -4.50 17.84 19.93
N LEU A 323 -5.45 16.96 20.21
CA LEU A 323 -6.87 17.26 20.14
C LEU A 323 -7.38 17.65 21.53
N ILE A 324 -8.01 18.81 21.63
CA ILE A 324 -8.82 19.19 22.78
C ILE A 324 -10.27 19.15 22.35
N ASN A 325 -11.01 18.16 22.82
CA ASN A 325 -12.43 17.98 22.50
C ASN A 325 -13.28 18.51 23.66
N LEU A 326 -14.07 19.54 23.41
CA LEU A 326 -15.04 20.12 24.35
C LEU A 326 -16.48 19.66 24.03
N PHE A 327 -16.60 18.56 23.28
CA PHE A 327 -17.84 17.91 22.88
C PHE A 327 -18.86 18.89 22.27
N SER A 328 -19.94 19.21 22.99
CA SER A 328 -21.00 20.11 22.54
C SER A 328 -20.51 21.55 22.26
N LYS A 329 -19.35 21.94 22.82
CA LYS A 329 -18.74 23.27 22.63
C LYS A 329 -17.72 23.30 21.48
N GLY A 330 -17.50 22.18 20.78
CA GLY A 330 -16.57 22.06 19.66
C GLY A 330 -15.23 21.44 20.04
N SER A 331 -14.25 21.50 19.12
CA SER A 331 -12.92 20.92 19.34
C SER A 331 -11.80 21.81 18.79
N LEU A 332 -10.65 21.79 19.45
CA LEU A 332 -9.43 22.48 19.05
C LEU A 332 -8.38 21.45 18.65
N LEU A 333 -7.75 21.62 17.49
CA LEU A 333 -6.63 20.79 17.05
C LEU A 333 -5.37 21.64 17.04
N ILE A 334 -4.47 21.37 17.99
CA ILE A 334 -3.19 22.04 18.16
C ILE A 334 -2.12 21.15 17.52
N ASP A 335 -1.41 21.69 16.53
CA ASP A 335 -0.55 20.98 15.59
C ASP A 335 -1.27 19.87 14.79
N CYS A 336 -0.84 19.68 13.54
CA CYS A 336 -1.35 18.62 12.67
C CYS A 336 -0.23 18.03 11.84
N GLY A 337 0.73 17.39 12.53
CA GLY A 337 1.79 16.66 11.86
C GLY A 337 1.26 15.50 11.01
N GLU A 338 2.11 14.97 10.13
CA GLU A 338 1.80 13.83 9.26
C GLU A 338 1.13 12.67 10.03
N GLY A 339 0.07 12.08 9.45
CA GLY A 339 -0.61 10.93 10.03
C GLY A 339 -1.62 11.24 11.15
N THR A 340 -1.81 12.51 11.53
CA THR A 340 -2.82 12.94 12.53
C THR A 340 -4.22 12.41 12.22
N LEU A 341 -4.68 12.55 10.97
CA LEU A 341 -5.97 12.00 10.54
C LEU A 341 -6.04 10.47 10.72
N GLY A 342 -4.95 9.77 10.47
CA GLY A 342 -4.87 8.32 10.69
C GLY A 342 -5.03 7.96 12.17
N GLN A 343 -4.44 8.73 13.08
CA GLN A 343 -4.56 8.52 14.52
C GLN A 343 -5.97 8.83 15.03
N LEU A 344 -6.60 9.91 14.54
CA LEU A 344 -8.01 10.22 14.82
C LEU A 344 -8.91 9.06 14.39
N ARG A 345 -8.72 8.55 13.16
CA ARG A 345 -9.47 7.40 12.67
C ARG A 345 -9.25 6.17 13.53
N ARG A 346 -8.01 5.86 13.97
CA ARG A 346 -7.74 4.71 14.85
C ARG A 346 -8.40 4.85 16.23
N ARG A 347 -8.45 6.05 16.77
CA ARG A 347 -9.05 6.34 18.08
C ARG A 347 -10.58 6.27 18.05
N TYR A 348 -11.22 6.87 17.03
CA TYR A 348 -12.66 7.13 17.02
C TYR A 348 -13.46 6.38 15.94
N TRP A 349 -12.83 5.50 15.17
CA TRP A 349 -13.45 4.74 14.07
C TRP A 349 -14.81 4.11 14.43
N TYR A 350 -14.93 3.49 15.61
CA TYR A 350 -16.13 2.76 16.04
C TYR A 350 -17.32 3.66 16.36
N LEU A 351 -17.08 4.93 16.72
CA LEU A 351 -18.14 5.89 17.06
C LEU A 351 -18.91 6.39 15.82
N THR A 352 -18.48 6.02 14.61
CA THR A 352 -19.00 6.58 13.36
C THR A 352 -19.91 5.64 12.54
N ASN A 353 -20.34 4.49 13.08
CA ASN A 353 -21.29 3.57 12.44
C ASN A 353 -21.08 3.39 10.92
N GLY A 354 -19.82 3.21 10.50
CA GLY A 354 -19.48 2.93 9.10
C GLY A 354 -19.80 4.03 8.08
N PHE A 355 -20.28 5.22 8.48
CA PHE A 355 -20.57 6.32 7.56
C PHE A 355 -19.53 7.44 7.63
N SER A 356 -19.06 7.76 6.44
CA SER A 356 -18.25 8.89 6.02
C SER A 356 -18.86 10.22 6.51
N THR A 357 -18.30 10.78 7.58
CA THR A 357 -17.74 12.14 7.65
C THR A 357 -17.56 12.51 9.12
N LEU A 358 -16.30 12.59 9.57
CA LEU A 358 -15.99 13.26 10.83
C LEU A 358 -16.08 14.77 10.58
N TYR A 359 -17.24 15.37 10.84
CA TYR A 359 -17.36 16.83 10.87
C TYR A 359 -16.76 17.35 12.17
N TYR A 360 -15.44 17.44 12.21
CA TYR A 360 -14.80 18.27 13.21
C TYR A 360 -14.64 19.68 12.63
N SER A 361 -15.32 20.64 13.25
CA SER A 361 -14.91 22.04 13.10
C SER A 361 -13.72 22.24 14.02
N PHE A 362 -12.51 22.14 13.46
CA PHE A 362 -11.29 22.44 14.18
C PHE A 362 -10.93 23.90 14.00
N ILE A 363 -10.62 24.58 15.10
CA ILE A 363 -9.70 25.71 15.03
C ILE A 363 -8.30 25.09 14.93
N PHE A 364 -7.57 25.41 13.85
CA PHE A 364 -6.22 24.94 13.65
C PHE A 364 -5.22 25.95 14.21
N VAL A 365 -4.40 25.51 15.16
CA VAL A 365 -3.30 26.30 15.70
C VAL A 365 -2.01 25.58 15.34
N ASP A 366 -1.25 26.16 14.42
CA ASP A 366 0.00 25.60 13.92
C ASP A 366 1.18 26.18 14.70
N VAL A 367 1.97 25.33 15.35
CA VAL A 367 3.24 25.73 15.97
C VAL A 367 4.38 25.05 15.21
N PHE A 368 4.71 25.57 14.03
CA PHE A 368 5.97 25.22 13.36
C PHE A 368 7.15 25.71 14.19
N ILE A 369 7.77 24.82 14.97
CA ILE A 369 9.17 24.99 15.38
C ILE A 369 10.01 24.35 14.27
N LEU A 370 10.59 25.21 13.42
CA LEU A 370 11.54 24.84 12.36
C LEU A 370 12.76 24.09 12.91
#